data_AF-A0A9R1RIB5-F1
#
_entry.id   AF-A0A9R1RIB5-F1
#
_cell.length_a   1.000
_cell.length_b   1.000
_cell.length_c   1.000
_cell.angle_alpha   90.00
_cell.angle_beta   90.00
_cell.angle_gamma   90.00
#
_symmetry.space_group_name_H-M   'P 1'
#
loop_
_entity.id
_entity.type
_entity.pdbx_description
1 polymer ?
#
loop_
_entity_poly.entity_id
_entity_poly.type
_entity_poly.pdbx_seq_one_letter_code
_entity_poly.pdbx_strand_id
1 'polypeptide(L)'
;MLALQWSSLPIYIESDSLEAVNMVKSGDTNRSKYAFLIREIKDSMSERSSCITHIYRSCNNSSHVLANFGRTQGRIAVWLGSGPDAVLDAVKRDCNRVLIE
;
A
#
# COMPACT_ATOMS: atom_id res chain seq x y z
N MET A 1 -8.15 -8.09 -5.35
CA MET A 1 -7.11 -7.07 -5.67
C MET A 1 -6.17 -7.59 -6.76
N LEU A 2 -5.80 -6.81 -7.78
CA LEU A 2 -4.92 -7.28 -8.89
C LEU A 2 -3.59 -7.90 -8.40
N ALA A 3 -3.05 -7.40 -7.29
CA ALA A 3 -1.85 -7.96 -6.67
C ALA A 3 -1.98 -9.45 -6.29
N LEU A 4 -3.19 -9.93 -5.97
CA LEU A 4 -3.44 -11.34 -5.66
C LEU A 4 -3.27 -12.24 -6.90
N GLN A 5 -3.47 -11.68 -8.10
CA GLN A 5 -3.30 -12.39 -9.37
C GLN A 5 -1.83 -12.39 -9.84
N TRP A 6 -1.02 -11.43 -9.40
CA TRP A 6 0.35 -11.22 -9.91
C TRP A 6 1.42 -12.01 -9.18
N SER A 7 1.13 -12.49 -7.97
CA SER A 7 2.03 -13.32 -7.19
C SER A 7 1.22 -14.31 -6.37
N SER A 8 1.78 -15.47 -6.04
CA SER A 8 1.25 -16.44 -5.06
C SER A 8 1.94 -16.32 -3.69
N LEU A 9 2.97 -15.49 -3.57
CA LEU A 9 3.75 -15.32 -2.35
C LEU A 9 3.02 -14.48 -1.29
N PRO A 10 3.44 -14.56 -0.01
CA PRO A 10 2.97 -13.65 1.02
C PRO A 10 3.23 -12.18 0.67
N ILE A 11 2.35 -11.28 1.10
CA ILE A 11 2.44 -9.84 0.80
C ILE A 11 2.83 -9.07 2.06
N TYR A 12 3.92 -8.31 1.96
CA TYR A 12 4.32 -7.35 2.99
C TYR A 12 3.75 -5.98 2.61
N ILE A 13 2.90 -5.44 3.47
CA ILE A 13 2.25 -4.15 3.27
C ILE A 13 2.91 -3.14 4.22
N GLU A 14 3.30 -1.99 3.68
CA GLU A 14 3.87 -0.89 4.46
C GLU A 14 2.98 0.35 4.34
N SER A 15 2.83 1.08 5.43
CA SER A 15 2.06 2.32 5.46
C SER A 15 2.68 3.32 6.43
N ASP A 16 2.65 4.60 6.07
CA ASP A 16 3.08 5.71 6.92
C ASP A 16 1.96 6.28 7.80
N SER A 17 0.77 5.66 7.78
CA SER A 17 -0.35 6.01 8.65
C SER A 17 -0.43 5.05 9.82
N LEU A 18 0.16 5.45 10.95
CA LEU A 18 0.10 4.66 12.19
C LEU A 18 -1.34 4.33 12.61
N GLU A 19 -2.26 5.28 12.42
CA GLU A 19 -3.68 5.09 12.72
C GLU A 19 -4.29 3.97 11.87
N ALA A 20 -4.03 3.97 10.55
CA ALA A 20 -4.52 2.92 9.66
C ALA A 20 -3.94 1.55 10.01
N VAL A 21 -2.62 1.48 10.25
CA VAL A 21 -1.95 0.24 10.67
C VAL A 21 -2.55 -0.29 11.97
N ASN A 22 -2.79 0.59 12.95
CA ASN A 22 -3.39 0.19 14.22
C ASN A 22 -4.84 -0.28 14.07
N MET A 23 -5.66 0.38 13.25
CA MET A 23 -7.03 -0.07 12.97
C MET A 23 -7.09 -1.43 12.27
N VAL A 24 -6.13 -1.71 11.38
CA VAL A 24 -6.02 -3.02 10.73
C VAL A 24 -5.52 -4.09 11.69
N LYS A 25 -4.58 -3.76 12.58
CA LYS A 25 -4.06 -4.71 13.57
C LYS A 25 -4.97 -4.94 14.77
N SER A 26 -5.85 -4.00 15.11
CA SER A 26 -6.70 -4.12 16.29
C SER A 26 -7.67 -5.28 16.14
N GLY A 27 -7.78 -6.13 17.17
CA GLY A 27 -8.83 -7.15 17.27
C GLY A 27 -10.20 -6.59 17.60
N ASP A 28 -10.25 -5.36 18.11
CA ASP A 28 -11.49 -4.72 18.54
C ASP A 28 -12.40 -4.34 17.37
N THR A 29 -13.71 -4.28 17.66
CA THR A 29 -14.70 -3.78 16.71
C THR A 29 -14.42 -2.31 16.40
N ASN A 30 -14.03 -2.03 15.15
CA ASN A 30 -13.81 -0.66 14.69
C ASN A 30 -15.15 0.10 14.65
N ARG A 31 -15.28 1.17 15.44
CA ARG A 31 -16.46 2.05 15.50
C ARG A 31 -16.28 3.36 14.75
N SER A 32 -15.16 3.54 14.06
CA SER A 32 -14.90 4.74 13.26
C SER A 32 -15.76 4.75 11.98
N LYS A 33 -15.85 5.92 11.34
CA LYS A 33 -16.43 6.06 10.00
C LYS A 33 -15.74 5.21 8.92
N TYR A 34 -14.55 4.69 9.20
CA TYR A 34 -13.75 3.86 8.29
C TYR A 34 -13.91 2.36 8.55
N ALA A 35 -14.79 1.95 9.48
CA ALA A 35 -14.95 0.55 9.88
C ALA A 35 -15.18 -0.40 8.69
N PHE A 36 -15.97 0.03 7.70
CA PHE A 36 -16.21 -0.74 6.48
C PHE A 36 -14.92 -0.96 5.67
N LEU A 37 -14.16 0.10 5.40
CA LEU A 37 -12.89 0.01 4.67
C LEU A 37 -11.87 -0.86 5.40
N ILE A 38 -11.80 -0.75 6.73
CA ILE A 38 -10.88 -1.56 7.53
C ILE A 38 -11.27 -3.04 7.50
N ARG A 39 -12.58 -3.34 7.46
CA ARG A 39 -13.05 -4.71 7.26
C ARG A 39 -12.66 -5.25 5.88
N GLU A 40 -12.88 -4.48 4.80
CA GLU A 40 -12.48 -4.91 3.45
C GLU A 40 -10.97 -5.14 3.32
N ILE A 41 -10.15 -4.30 3.98
CA ILE A 41 -8.70 -4.48 4.03
C ILE A 41 -8.35 -5.79 4.75
N LYS A 42 -8.95 -6.06 5.92
CA LYS A 42 -8.73 -7.30 6.67
C LYS A 42 -9.16 -8.54 5.88
N ASP A 43 -10.31 -8.49 5.23
CA ASP A 43 -10.83 -9.57 4.40
C ASP A 43 -9.84 -9.83 3.24
N SER A 44 -9.39 -8.78 2.54
CA SER A 44 -8.38 -8.90 1.47
C SER A 44 -7.03 -9.45 1.96
N MET A 45 -6.59 -9.04 3.16
CA MET A 45 -5.38 -9.55 3.80
C MET A 45 -5.51 -11.00 4.29
N SER A 46 -6.73 -11.51 4.45
CA SER A 46 -6.96 -12.91 4.79
C SER A 46 -6.92 -13.83 3.56
N GLU A 47 -7.24 -13.30 2.37
CA GLU A 47 -7.17 -14.04 1.09
C GLU A 47 -5.74 -14.46 0.72
N ARG A 48 -4.75 -13.71 1.20
CA ARG A 48 -3.33 -14.04 1.06
C ARG A 48 -2.60 -13.73 2.33
N SER A 49 -1.78 -14.66 2.83
CA SER A 49 -0.88 -14.41 3.96
C SER A 49 -0.19 -13.05 3.82
N SER A 50 -0.64 -12.09 4.61
CA SER A 50 -0.22 -10.70 4.50
C SER A 50 0.04 -10.14 5.88
N CYS A 51 1.01 -9.25 5.98
CA CYS A 51 1.24 -8.46 7.17
C CYS A 51 1.28 -6.98 6.82
N ILE A 52 0.98 -6.13 7.80
CA ILE A 52 1.05 -4.69 7.65
C ILE A 52 2.01 -4.11 8.69
N THR A 53 2.90 -3.22 8.27
CA THR A 53 3.88 -2.57 9.15
C THR A 53 3.84 -1.07 8.95
N HIS A 54 4.01 -0.34 10.06
CA HIS A 54 4.14 1.10 10.01
C HIS A 54 5.58 1.49 9.65
N ILE A 55 5.73 2.39 8.69
CA ILE A 55 7.02 2.96 8.26
C ILE A 55 7.02 4.47 8.44
N TYR A 56 8.20 5.10 8.47
CA TYR A 56 8.27 6.55 8.47
C TYR A 56 7.79 7.12 7.13
N ARG A 57 7.20 8.32 7.16
CA ARG A 57 6.78 9.03 5.93
C ARG A 57 7.90 9.19 4.91
N SER A 58 9.13 9.38 5.38
CA SER A 58 10.33 9.48 4.55
C SER A 58 10.63 8.22 3.74
N CYS A 59 10.08 7.08 4.13
CA CYS A 59 10.24 5.77 3.47
C CYS A 59 9.01 5.38 2.64
N ASN A 60 7.99 6.24 2.54
CA ASN A 60 6.75 5.98 1.79
C ASN A 60 6.56 6.98 0.63
N ASN A 61 7.66 7.48 0.08
CA ASN A 61 7.61 8.55 -0.92
C ASN A 61 6.91 8.09 -2.21
N SER A 62 7.10 6.82 -2.59
CA SER A 62 6.43 6.22 -3.75
C SER A 62 4.91 6.31 -3.65
N SER A 63 4.35 5.90 -2.51
CA SER A 63 2.90 5.96 -2.26
C SER A 63 2.40 7.40 -2.21
N HIS A 64 3.18 8.32 -1.64
CA HIS A 64 2.84 9.74 -1.60
C HIS A 64 2.73 10.34 -3.01
N VAL A 65 3.70 10.08 -3.88
CA VAL A 65 3.67 10.52 -5.29
C VAL A 65 2.48 9.91 -6.03
N LEU A 66 2.22 8.62 -5.82
CA LEU A 66 1.10 7.92 -6.45
C LEU A 66 -0.26 8.48 -6.00
N ALA A 67 -0.45 8.73 -4.70
CA ALA A 67 -1.67 9.33 -4.18
C ALA A 67 -1.90 10.75 -4.73
N ASN A 68 -0.83 11.55 -4.82
CA ASN A 68 -0.90 12.89 -5.40
C ASN A 68 -1.20 12.86 -6.92
N PHE A 69 -0.64 11.90 -7.64
CA PHE A 69 -0.96 11.68 -9.05
C PHE A 69 -2.45 11.36 -9.24
N GLY A 70 -3.01 10.42 -8.47
CA GLY A 70 -4.44 10.10 -8.53
C GLY A 70 -5.34 11.30 -8.20
N ARG A 71 -4.98 12.07 -7.17
CA ARG A 71 -5.70 13.29 -6.76
C ARG A 71 -5.70 14.38 -7.85
N THR A 72 -4.59 14.55 -8.57
CA THR A 72 -4.42 15.64 -9.55
C THR A 72 -4.98 15.30 -10.93
N GLN A 73 -4.91 14.04 -11.36
CA GLN A 73 -5.40 13.63 -12.67
C GLN A 73 -6.92 13.51 -12.74
N GLY A 74 -7.60 13.32 -11.59
CA GLY A 74 -9.06 13.23 -11.53
C GLY A 74 -9.65 12.05 -12.31
N ARG A 75 -8.85 11.01 -12.56
CA ARG A 75 -9.25 9.83 -13.34
C ARG A 75 -8.81 8.56 -12.63
N ILE A 76 -9.65 7.53 -12.70
CA ILE A 76 -9.30 6.18 -12.29
C ILE A 76 -8.61 5.50 -13.47
N ALA A 77 -7.43 4.92 -13.23
CA ALA A 77 -6.65 4.23 -14.26
C ALA A 77 -6.10 2.91 -13.71
N VAL A 78 -5.99 1.92 -14.60
CA VAL A 78 -5.29 0.65 -14.35
C VAL A 78 -4.15 0.56 -15.35
N TRP A 79 -2.94 0.31 -14.86
CA TRP A 79 -1.75 0.19 -15.70
C TRP A 79 -1.39 -1.29 -15.90
N LEU A 80 -1.52 -1.76 -17.13
CA LEU A 80 -1.10 -3.10 -17.53
C LEU A 80 0.31 -3.00 -18.11
N GLY A 81 1.31 -3.54 -17.41
CA GLY A 81 2.71 -3.52 -17.83
C GLY A 81 3.55 -2.44 -17.12
N SER A 82 3.32 -1.16 -17.42
CA SER A 82 4.11 -0.04 -16.87
C SER A 82 3.24 1.09 -16.32
N GLY A 83 3.62 1.60 -15.15
CA GLY A 83 3.00 2.78 -14.53
C GLY A 83 3.52 4.11 -15.09
N PRO A 84 3.01 5.25 -14.59
CA PRO A 84 3.47 6.58 -14.99
C PRO A 84 4.92 6.82 -14.56
N ASP A 85 5.69 7.51 -15.40
CA ASP A 85 7.12 7.78 -15.17
C ASP A 85 7.39 8.41 -13.80
N ALA A 86 6.57 9.39 -13.39
CA ALA A 86 6.71 10.04 -12.09
C ALA A 86 6.63 9.06 -10.90
N VAL A 87 5.80 8.02 -11.01
CA VAL A 87 5.65 6.99 -9.98
C VAL A 87 6.82 6.01 -10.04
N LEU A 88 7.22 5.58 -11.25
CA LEU A 88 8.37 4.70 -11.43
C LEU A 88 9.67 5.32 -10.92
N ASP A 89 9.86 6.62 -11.15
CA ASP A 89 11.02 7.37 -10.66
C ASP A 89 10.97 7.61 -9.15
N ALA A 90 9.78 7.69 -8.56
CA ALA A 90 9.64 7.70 -7.10
C ALA A 90 10.07 6.35 -6.51
N VAL A 91 9.57 5.24 -7.07
CA VAL A 91 9.91 3.87 -6.66
C VAL A 91 11.42 3.62 -6.75
N LYS A 92 12.05 3.97 -7.87
CA LYS A 92 13.51 3.80 -8.04
C LYS A 92 14.33 4.57 -7.01
N ARG A 93 13.84 5.72 -6.53
CA ARG A 93 14.51 6.52 -5.48
C ARG A 93 14.28 5.98 -4.08
N ASP A 94 13.12 5.36 -3.84
CA ASP A 94 12.76 4.72 -2.56
C ASP A 94 13.45 3.37 -2.38
N CYS A 95 13.81 2.69 -3.48
CA CYS A 95 14.55 1.45 -3.42
C CYS A 95 15.89 1.64 -2.68
N ASN A 96 16.01 1.01 -1.51
CA ASN A 96 17.30 0.83 -0.87
C ASN A 96 18.25 0.16 -1.87
N ARG A 97 19.47 0.70 -2.03
CA ARG A 97 20.51 -0.01 -2.76
C ARG A 97 20.68 -1.36 -2.09
N VAL A 98 20.40 -2.45 -2.81
CA VAL A 98 20.81 -3.78 -2.38
C VAL A 98 22.34 -3.74 -2.36
N LEU A 99 22.91 -3.56 -1.17
CA LEU A 99 24.32 -3.89 -0.95
C LEU A 99 24.37 -5.41 -1.04
N ILE A 100 24.71 -5.92 -2.23
CA ILE A 100 25.09 -7.31 -2.39
C ILE A 100 26.49 -7.40 -1.77
N GLU A 101 26.57 -7.94 -0.56
CA GLU A 101 27.82 -8.50 -0.02
C GLU A 101 28.07 -9.89 -0.64
#